data_AF-A0A7D5ZTF6-F1
#
_entry.id   AF-A0A7D5ZTF6-F1
#
_cell.length_a   1.000
_cell.length_b   1.000
_cell.length_c   1.000
_cell.angle_alpha   90.00
_cell.angle_beta   90.00
_cell.angle_gamma   90.00
#
_symmetry.space_group_name_H-M   'P 1'
#
loop_
_entity.id
_entity.type
_entity.pdbx_description
1 polymer ?
#
loop_
_entity_poly.entity_id
_entity_poly.type
_entity_poly.pdbx_seq_one_letter_code
_entity_poly.pdbx_strand_id
1 'polypeptide(L)'
;MNEAWGTVVAAVAAGVFGIGGILAGIYVGRRQTAYQATVEHQQWLRGQRQQAFATFLEAWDCAYQRIQDILEGLDEHTFPGNFHPQNYEAEMAENMDRLLAEAVAPIQKPYEQLMLIVPDEVVGLVEQAVGQLRRMSDRLRAWALCGSGAEINSVRRDEYWAADREAAPAREKLFQASREVLLSPPAPAG
;
A
#
# COMPACT_ATOMS: atom_id res chain seq x y z
N MET A 1 -56.28 37.09 -45.74
CA MET A 1 -54.93 36.52 -45.95
C MET A 1 -54.05 36.54 -44.68
N ASN A 2 -54.60 36.70 -43.45
CA ASN A 2 -53.78 36.89 -42.24
C ASN A 2 -53.71 35.68 -41.28
N GLU A 3 -54.57 34.67 -41.41
CA GLU A 3 -54.59 33.54 -40.46
C GLU A 3 -53.72 32.34 -40.92
N ALA A 4 -53.63 32.10 -42.23
CA ALA A 4 -52.85 30.98 -42.77
C ALA A 4 -51.32 31.15 -42.61
N TRP A 5 -50.82 32.39 -42.54
CA TRP A 5 -49.39 32.67 -42.34
C TRP A 5 -48.94 32.49 -40.90
N GLY A 6 -49.80 32.80 -39.91
CA GLY A 6 -49.48 32.63 -38.48
C GLY A 6 -49.30 31.16 -38.08
N THR A 7 -50.13 30.28 -38.62
CA THR A 7 -50.09 28.84 -38.33
C THR A 7 -48.85 28.16 -38.93
N VAL A 8 -48.39 28.59 -40.10
CA VAL A 8 -47.17 28.06 -40.74
C VAL A 8 -45.92 28.48 -39.98
N VAL A 9 -45.85 29.73 -39.51
CA VAL A 9 -44.71 30.21 -38.70
C VAL A 9 -44.66 29.53 -37.33
N ALA A 10 -45.81 29.31 -36.68
CA ALA A 10 -45.88 28.61 -35.40
C ALA A 10 -45.49 27.13 -35.52
N ALA A 11 -45.88 26.44 -36.60
CA ALA A 11 -45.53 25.04 -36.84
C ALA A 11 -44.03 24.85 -37.14
N VAL A 12 -43.42 25.78 -37.88
CA VAL A 12 -41.97 25.77 -38.16
C VAL A 12 -41.16 26.08 -36.90
N ALA A 13 -41.61 27.04 -36.07
CA ALA A 13 -40.97 27.33 -34.79
C ALA A 13 -41.06 26.12 -33.83
N ALA A 14 -42.23 25.49 -33.69
CA ALA A 14 -42.40 24.31 -32.85
C ALA A 14 -41.56 23.11 -33.33
N GLY A 15 -41.41 22.92 -34.65
CA GLY A 15 -40.56 21.87 -35.23
C GLY A 15 -39.07 22.10 -35.02
N VAL A 16 -38.58 23.34 -35.14
CA VAL A 16 -37.15 23.67 -34.96
C VAL A 16 -36.74 23.66 -33.48
N PHE A 17 -37.58 24.19 -32.58
CA PHE A 17 -37.33 24.14 -31.13
C PHE A 17 -37.52 22.72 -30.55
N GLY A 18 -38.47 21.93 -31.07
CA GLY A 18 -38.70 20.55 -30.63
C GLY A 18 -37.56 19.60 -31.00
N ILE A 19 -37.03 19.67 -32.22
CA ILE A 19 -35.94 18.80 -32.67
C ILE A 19 -34.59 19.23 -32.05
N GLY A 20 -34.35 20.55 -31.93
CA GLY A 20 -33.16 21.08 -31.25
C GLY A 20 -33.11 20.74 -29.76
N GLY A 21 -34.26 20.77 -29.06
CA GLY A 21 -34.37 20.38 -27.65
C GLY A 21 -34.13 18.89 -27.39
N ILE A 22 -34.57 18.00 -28.29
CA ILE A 22 -34.35 16.55 -28.19
C ILE A 22 -32.88 16.20 -28.42
N LEU A 23 -32.22 16.78 -29.42
CA LEU A 23 -30.80 16.54 -29.70
C LEU A 23 -29.89 17.15 -28.64
N ALA A 24 -30.19 18.34 -28.14
CA ALA A 24 -29.49 18.93 -27.00
C ALA A 24 -29.69 18.11 -25.71
N GLY A 25 -30.91 17.60 -25.46
CA GLY A 25 -31.21 16.72 -24.32
C GLY A 25 -30.46 15.39 -24.36
N ILE A 26 -30.33 14.76 -25.53
CA ILE A 26 -29.55 13.51 -25.70
C ILE A 26 -28.05 13.78 -25.53
N TYR A 27 -27.54 14.91 -26.05
CA TYR A 27 -26.13 15.26 -25.93
C TYR A 27 -25.73 15.66 -24.50
N VAL A 28 -26.56 16.48 -23.83
CA VAL A 28 -26.39 16.87 -22.43
C VAL A 28 -26.58 15.66 -21.50
N GLY A 29 -27.55 14.79 -21.79
CA GLY A 29 -27.78 13.54 -21.06
C GLY A 29 -26.62 12.55 -21.17
N ARG A 30 -26.05 12.34 -22.36
CA ARG A 30 -24.82 11.51 -22.52
C ARG A 30 -23.61 12.12 -21.82
N ARG A 31 -23.50 13.45 -21.79
CA ARG A 31 -22.44 14.11 -21.00
C ARG A 31 -22.67 13.92 -19.50
N GLN A 32 -23.89 14.09 -19.01
CA GLN A 32 -24.21 13.88 -17.60
C GLN A 32 -23.94 12.45 -17.14
N THR A 33 -24.33 11.43 -17.92
CA THR A 33 -24.05 10.03 -17.56
C THR A 33 -22.56 9.70 -17.66
N ALA A 34 -21.82 10.26 -18.62
CA ALA A 34 -20.36 10.09 -18.69
C ALA A 34 -19.65 10.76 -17.50
N TYR A 35 -20.05 11.96 -17.10
CA TYR A 35 -19.51 12.63 -15.91
C TYR A 35 -19.86 11.87 -14.64
N GLN A 36 -21.10 11.40 -14.49
CA GLN A 36 -21.52 10.63 -13.34
C GLN A 36 -20.77 9.30 -13.23
N ALA A 37 -20.61 8.57 -14.34
CA ALA A 37 -19.81 7.35 -14.39
C ALA A 37 -18.33 7.61 -14.06
N THR A 38 -17.77 8.73 -14.51
CA THR A 38 -16.39 9.12 -14.20
C THR A 38 -16.22 9.40 -12.70
N VAL A 39 -17.15 10.15 -12.10
CA VAL A 39 -17.12 10.48 -10.67
C VAL A 39 -17.30 9.23 -9.81
N GLU A 40 -18.26 8.36 -10.14
CA GLU A 40 -18.49 7.10 -9.41
C GLU A 40 -17.26 6.18 -9.49
N HIS A 41 -16.66 6.04 -10.68
CA HIS A 41 -15.45 5.25 -10.86
C HIS A 41 -14.25 5.82 -10.08
N GLN A 42 -14.09 7.14 -10.06
CA GLN A 42 -13.03 7.81 -9.28
C GLN A 42 -13.20 7.58 -7.77
N GLN A 43 -14.43 7.65 -7.25
CA GLN A 43 -14.72 7.37 -5.84
C GLN A 43 -14.48 5.90 -5.50
N TRP A 44 -14.84 4.99 -6.40
CA TRP A 44 -14.57 3.56 -6.23
C TRP A 44 -13.06 3.27 -6.15
N LEU A 45 -12.25 3.85 -7.05
CA LEU A 45 -10.80 3.69 -7.03
C LEU A 45 -10.17 4.28 -5.76
N ARG A 46 -10.64 5.45 -5.32
CA ARG A 46 -10.18 6.06 -4.07
C ARG A 46 -10.46 5.15 -2.86
N GLY A 47 -11.66 4.55 -2.80
CA GLY A 47 -12.01 3.60 -1.75
C GLY A 47 -11.11 2.36 -1.74
N GLN A 48 -10.82 1.79 -2.92
CA GLN A 48 -9.89 0.66 -3.06
C GLN A 48 -8.47 1.02 -2.60
N ARG A 49 -7.97 2.19 -3.00
CA ARG A 49 -6.65 2.69 -2.57
C ARG A 49 -6.59 2.89 -1.06
N GLN A 50 -7.61 3.50 -0.47
CA GLN A 50 -7.67 3.71 0.98
C GLN A 50 -7.61 2.38 1.73
N GLN A 51 -8.39 1.39 1.29
CA GLN A 51 -8.38 0.07 1.91
C GLN A 51 -7.03 -0.64 1.76
N ALA A 52 -6.42 -0.60 0.58
CA ALA A 52 -5.13 -1.25 0.34
C ALA A 52 -4.00 -0.61 1.15
N PHE A 53 -3.94 0.72 1.22
CA PHE A 53 -2.96 1.42 2.06
C PHE A 53 -3.15 1.08 3.54
N ALA A 54 -4.40 1.08 4.04
CA ALA A 54 -4.68 0.74 5.42
C ALA A 54 -4.24 -0.70 5.75
N THR A 55 -4.64 -1.67 4.92
CA THR A 55 -4.28 -3.08 5.10
C THR A 55 -2.77 -3.32 4.99
N PHE A 56 -2.08 -2.61 4.08
CA PHE A 56 -0.62 -2.70 3.98
C PHE A 56 0.08 -2.11 5.21
N LEU A 57 -0.30 -0.91 5.65
CA LEU A 57 0.32 -0.26 6.81
C LEU A 57 0.10 -1.05 8.09
N GLU A 58 -1.10 -1.60 8.29
CA GLU A 58 -1.39 -2.50 9.42
C GLU A 58 -0.51 -3.75 9.38
N ALA A 59 -0.37 -4.39 8.22
CA ALA A 59 0.49 -5.56 8.06
C ALA A 59 1.98 -5.22 8.27
N TRP A 60 2.42 -4.04 7.83
CA TRP A 60 3.77 -3.55 8.07
C TRP A 60 4.02 -3.31 9.56
N ASP A 61 3.11 -2.61 10.25
CA ASP A 61 3.21 -2.31 11.69
C ASP A 61 3.21 -3.63 12.50
N CYS A 62 2.40 -4.62 12.10
CA CYS A 62 2.39 -5.95 12.71
C CYS A 62 3.71 -6.72 12.49
N ALA A 63 4.25 -6.71 11.27
CA ALA A 63 5.53 -7.36 10.98
C ALA A 63 6.68 -6.71 11.74
N TYR A 64 6.70 -5.37 11.82
CA TYR A 64 7.64 -4.62 12.64
C TYR A 64 7.57 -5.05 14.11
N GLN A 65 6.36 -5.06 14.70
CA GLN A 65 6.17 -5.46 16.08
C GLN A 65 6.64 -6.89 16.33
N ARG A 66 6.34 -7.85 15.45
CA ARG A 66 6.81 -9.24 15.60
C ARG A 66 8.34 -9.34 15.58
N ILE A 67 9.02 -8.54 14.76
CA ILE A 67 10.49 -8.49 14.77
C ILE A 67 11.00 -7.95 16.11
N GLN A 68 10.34 -6.94 16.69
CA GLN A 68 10.67 -6.43 18.03
C GLN A 68 10.41 -7.49 19.12
N ASP A 69 9.29 -8.22 19.05
CA ASP A 69 8.98 -9.27 20.00
C ASP A 69 10.04 -10.39 19.97
N ILE A 70 10.52 -10.77 18.77
CA ILE A 70 11.62 -11.74 18.61
C ILE A 70 12.92 -11.19 19.20
N LEU A 71 13.19 -9.89 19.03
CA LEU A 71 14.35 -9.24 19.63
C LEU A 71 14.27 -9.25 21.17
N GLU A 72 13.12 -8.90 21.74
CA GLU A 72 12.91 -8.91 23.19
C GLU A 72 13.06 -10.31 23.77
N GLY A 73 12.63 -11.34 23.03
CA GLY A 73 12.79 -12.76 23.35
C GLY A 73 14.09 -13.40 22.84
N LEU A 74 15.08 -12.62 22.37
CA LEU A 74 16.24 -13.17 21.65
C LEU A 74 17.04 -14.16 22.51
N ASP A 75 17.22 -13.86 23.80
CA ASP A 75 17.93 -14.75 24.74
C ASP A 75 17.20 -16.10 24.89
N GLU A 76 15.86 -16.09 24.92
CA GLU A 76 15.05 -17.31 24.97
C GLU A 76 15.16 -18.10 23.65
N HIS A 77 15.10 -17.42 22.51
CA HIS A 77 15.19 -18.04 21.19
C HIS A 77 16.58 -18.57 20.85
N THR A 78 17.63 -18.16 21.57
CA THR A 78 19.02 -18.59 21.36
C THR A 78 19.58 -19.41 22.53
N PHE A 79 18.80 -19.63 23.60
CA PHE A 79 19.26 -20.34 24.79
C PHE A 79 19.69 -21.79 24.46
N PRO A 80 20.93 -22.20 24.78
CA PRO A 80 21.42 -23.54 24.44
C PRO A 80 20.60 -24.70 25.00
N GLY A 81 19.91 -24.50 26.14
CA GLY A 81 19.05 -25.53 26.72
C GLY A 81 17.77 -25.84 25.93
N ASN A 82 17.43 -25.01 24.93
CA ASN A 82 16.26 -25.21 24.08
C ASN A 82 16.56 -26.09 22.85
N PHE A 83 17.81 -26.50 22.65
CA PHE A 83 18.27 -27.21 21.46
C PHE A 83 19.14 -28.42 21.80
N HIS A 84 19.33 -29.32 20.84
CA HIS A 84 20.22 -30.46 21.02
C HIS A 84 21.68 -29.99 21.01
N PRO A 85 22.51 -30.37 22.02
CA PRO A 85 23.90 -29.89 22.11
C PRO A 85 24.75 -30.21 20.87
N GLN A 86 24.51 -31.33 20.20
CA GLN A 86 25.27 -31.73 19.00
C GLN A 86 24.86 -30.97 17.73
N ASN A 87 23.66 -30.37 17.71
CA ASN A 87 23.08 -29.69 16.54
C ASN A 87 22.70 -28.24 16.84
N TYR A 88 23.16 -27.68 17.96
CA TYR A 88 22.72 -26.38 18.49
C TYR A 88 22.73 -25.30 17.42
N GLU A 89 23.84 -25.14 16.69
CA GLU A 89 23.98 -24.07 15.68
C GLU A 89 22.98 -24.23 14.53
N ALA A 90 22.75 -25.47 14.07
CA ALA A 90 21.84 -25.75 12.96
C ALA A 90 20.37 -25.56 13.37
N GLU A 91 19.97 -26.09 14.53
CA GLU A 91 18.60 -25.97 15.03
C GLU A 91 18.26 -24.52 15.42
N MET A 92 19.21 -23.79 16.01
CA MET A 92 19.05 -22.36 16.29
C MET A 92 18.90 -21.55 15.00
N ALA A 93 19.72 -21.82 13.98
CA ALA A 93 19.61 -21.13 12.69
C ALA A 93 18.25 -21.37 12.02
N GLU A 94 17.80 -22.63 11.99
CA GLU A 94 16.47 -22.99 11.46
C GLU A 94 15.35 -22.32 12.26
N ASN A 95 15.45 -22.28 13.59
CA ASN A 95 14.46 -21.61 14.43
C ASN A 95 14.39 -20.11 14.15
N MET A 96 15.54 -19.43 14.02
CA MET A 96 15.58 -18.00 13.68
C MET A 96 15.04 -17.73 12.28
N ASP A 97 15.39 -18.57 11.30
CA ASP A 97 14.86 -18.47 9.94
C ASP A 97 13.34 -18.60 9.92
N ARG A 98 12.80 -19.58 10.65
CA ARG A 98 11.35 -19.79 10.79
C ARG A 98 10.67 -18.59 11.45
N LEU A 99 11.15 -18.13 12.60
CA LEU A 99 10.54 -17.01 13.34
C LEU A 99 10.52 -15.72 12.51
N LEU A 100 11.62 -15.39 11.85
CA LEU A 100 11.72 -14.18 11.03
C LEU A 100 10.88 -14.29 9.76
N ALA A 101 10.82 -15.47 9.12
CA ALA A 101 9.93 -15.70 7.98
C ALA A 101 8.46 -15.55 8.39
N GLU A 102 8.04 -16.12 9.53
CA GLU A 102 6.69 -15.98 10.08
C GLU A 102 6.33 -14.54 10.47
N ALA A 103 7.33 -13.74 10.88
CA ALA A 103 7.14 -12.33 11.20
C ALA A 103 6.82 -11.49 9.95
N VAL A 104 7.54 -11.72 8.83
CA VAL A 104 7.40 -10.91 7.62
C VAL A 104 6.39 -11.45 6.60
N ALA A 105 6.10 -12.76 6.59
CA ALA A 105 5.21 -13.38 5.62
C ALA A 105 3.83 -12.70 5.47
N PRO A 106 3.16 -12.22 6.54
CA PRO A 106 1.86 -11.57 6.42
C PRO A 106 1.84 -10.32 5.52
N ILE A 107 2.99 -9.68 5.26
CA ILE A 107 3.07 -8.47 4.44
C ILE A 107 2.88 -8.74 2.95
N GLN A 108 3.13 -9.97 2.49
CA GLN A 108 3.22 -10.27 1.05
C GLN A 108 1.92 -9.95 0.30
N LYS A 109 0.79 -10.46 0.80
CA LYS A 109 -0.50 -10.26 0.12
C LYS A 109 -0.95 -8.79 0.11
N PRO A 110 -0.90 -8.04 1.22
CA PRO A 110 -1.17 -6.59 1.20
C PRO A 110 -0.23 -5.81 0.28
N TYR A 111 1.05 -6.19 0.23
CA TYR A 111 2.02 -5.61 -0.69
C TYR A 111 1.61 -5.82 -2.14
N GLU A 112 1.34 -7.06 -2.56
CA GLU A 112 0.91 -7.38 -3.92
C GLU A 112 -0.38 -6.62 -4.31
N GLN A 113 -1.35 -6.55 -3.40
CA GLN A 113 -2.59 -5.81 -3.62
C GLN A 113 -2.37 -4.31 -3.80
N LEU A 114 -1.52 -3.70 -2.96
CA LEU A 114 -1.21 -2.28 -3.04
C LEU A 114 -0.47 -1.97 -4.34
N MET A 115 0.50 -2.80 -4.72
CA MET A 115 1.31 -2.63 -5.93
C MET A 115 0.50 -2.62 -7.22
N LEU A 116 -0.71 -3.20 -7.24
CA LEU A 116 -1.60 -3.18 -8.40
C LEU A 116 -2.34 -1.86 -8.62
N ILE A 117 -2.48 -1.03 -7.58
CA ILE A 117 -3.35 0.16 -7.62
C ILE A 117 -2.65 1.45 -7.19
N VAL A 118 -1.46 1.32 -6.63
CA VAL A 118 -0.62 2.44 -6.18
C VAL A 118 -0.07 3.21 -7.40
N PRO A 119 -0.01 4.54 -7.34
CA PRO A 119 0.67 5.32 -8.37
C PRO A 119 2.18 5.02 -8.43
N ASP A 120 2.77 5.15 -9.62
CA ASP A 120 4.19 4.86 -9.86
C ASP A 120 5.11 5.68 -8.95
N GLU A 121 4.74 6.92 -8.63
CA GLU A 121 5.51 7.80 -7.75
C GLU A 121 5.60 7.29 -6.29
N VAL A 122 4.70 6.40 -5.86
CA VAL A 122 4.70 5.83 -4.50
C VAL A 122 5.30 4.42 -4.44
N VAL A 123 5.46 3.74 -5.59
CA VAL A 123 6.04 2.38 -5.67
C VAL A 123 7.37 2.28 -4.91
N GLY A 124 8.30 3.22 -5.16
CA GLY A 124 9.62 3.21 -4.51
C GLY A 124 9.56 3.36 -2.98
N LEU A 125 8.54 4.05 -2.45
CA LEU A 125 8.33 4.19 -1.00
C LEU A 125 7.78 2.90 -0.38
N VAL A 126 6.88 2.20 -1.08
CA VAL A 126 6.37 0.88 -0.66
C VAL A 126 7.52 -0.13 -0.63
N GLU A 127 8.30 -0.20 -1.70
CA GLU A 127 9.48 -1.08 -1.78
C GLU A 127 10.51 -0.75 -0.71
N GLN A 128 10.76 0.55 -0.44
CA GLN A 128 11.64 0.98 0.63
C GLN A 128 11.14 0.50 1.99
N ALA A 129 9.85 0.66 2.29
CA ALA A 129 9.27 0.24 3.57
C ALA A 129 9.38 -1.29 3.79
N VAL A 130 9.07 -2.11 2.78
CA VAL A 130 9.25 -3.57 2.85
C VAL A 130 10.74 -3.94 2.96
N GLY A 131 11.59 -3.25 2.20
CA GLY A 131 13.03 -3.44 2.22
C GLY A 131 13.67 -3.15 3.58
N GLN A 132 13.11 -2.23 4.38
CA GLN A 132 13.58 -1.98 5.73
C GLN A 132 13.24 -3.13 6.68
N LEU A 133 12.04 -3.70 6.62
CA LEU A 133 11.68 -4.87 7.43
C LEU A 133 12.59 -6.06 7.13
N ARG A 134 12.85 -6.33 5.84
CA ARG A 134 13.77 -7.40 5.43
C ARG A 134 15.19 -7.15 5.96
N ARG A 135 15.70 -5.92 5.83
CA ARG A 135 17.00 -5.56 6.40
C ARG A 135 17.04 -5.75 7.91
N MET A 136 16.01 -5.34 8.65
CA MET A 136 15.93 -5.59 10.09
C MET A 136 15.96 -7.08 10.40
N SER A 137 15.16 -7.90 9.72
CA SER A 137 15.18 -9.37 9.88
C SER A 137 16.56 -9.96 9.60
N ASP A 138 17.21 -9.57 8.49
CA ASP A 138 18.54 -10.06 8.13
C ASP A 138 19.60 -9.68 9.18
N ARG A 139 19.53 -8.46 9.72
CA ARG A 139 20.46 -8.01 10.77
C ARG A 139 20.20 -8.68 12.10
N LEU A 140 18.93 -8.89 12.46
CA LEU A 140 18.57 -9.62 13.68
C LEU A 140 19.04 -11.07 13.59
N ARG A 141 18.84 -11.72 12.44
CA ARG A 141 19.40 -13.05 12.15
C ARG A 141 20.92 -13.06 12.30
N ALA A 142 21.62 -12.13 11.65
CA ALA A 142 23.08 -12.06 11.72
C ALA A 142 23.59 -11.82 13.15
N TRP A 143 22.85 -11.06 13.96
CA TRP A 143 23.17 -10.85 15.37
C TRP A 143 22.91 -12.12 16.20
N ALA A 144 21.76 -12.77 16.04
CA ALA A 144 21.40 -14.01 16.73
C ALA A 144 22.42 -15.12 16.49
N LEU A 145 22.93 -15.22 15.26
CA LEU A 145 23.91 -16.24 14.86
C LEU A 145 25.36 -15.84 15.12
N CYS A 146 25.61 -14.62 15.61
CA CYS A 146 26.96 -14.24 15.98
C CYS A 146 27.30 -14.90 17.32
N GLY A 147 28.38 -15.69 17.36
CA GLY A 147 28.83 -16.36 18.57
C GLY A 147 29.21 -15.38 19.70
N SER A 148 29.73 -15.90 20.80
CA SER A 148 30.03 -15.15 22.04
C SER A 148 31.15 -14.10 21.97
N GLY A 149 31.69 -13.82 20.78
CA GLY A 149 32.71 -12.79 20.58
C GLY A 149 32.15 -11.39 20.82
N ALA A 150 32.52 -10.76 21.94
CA ALA A 150 31.95 -9.48 22.39
C ALA A 150 32.01 -8.36 21.34
N GLU A 151 33.13 -8.25 20.61
CA GLU A 151 33.32 -7.23 19.56
C GLU A 151 32.43 -7.49 18.32
N ILE A 152 32.31 -8.74 17.88
CA ILE A 152 31.43 -9.09 16.76
C ILE A 152 29.96 -8.88 17.16
N ASN A 153 29.60 -9.21 18.40
CA ASN A 153 28.25 -9.02 18.93
C ASN A 153 27.86 -7.54 18.98
N SER A 154 28.75 -6.65 19.44
CA SER A 154 28.46 -5.22 19.45
C SER A 154 28.24 -4.66 18.05
N VAL A 155 29.08 -5.04 17.08
CA VAL A 155 28.93 -4.59 15.69
C VAL A 155 27.59 -5.04 15.10
N ARG A 156 27.21 -6.32 15.27
CA ARG A 156 25.93 -6.83 14.74
C ARG A 156 24.71 -6.18 15.39
N ARG A 157 24.78 -5.95 16.70
CA ARG A 157 23.77 -5.18 17.44
C ARG A 157 23.62 -3.76 16.89
N ASP A 158 24.74 -3.07 16.65
CA ASP A 158 24.72 -1.71 16.10
C ASP A 158 24.14 -1.67 14.68
N GLU A 159 24.45 -2.66 13.84
CA GLU A 159 23.86 -2.82 12.51
C GLU A 159 22.34 -3.00 12.56
N TYR A 160 21.82 -3.79 13.52
CA TYR A 160 20.38 -3.96 13.71
C TYR A 160 19.73 -2.62 14.11
N TRP A 161 20.27 -1.93 15.12
CA TRP A 161 19.72 -0.65 15.57
C TRP A 161 19.83 0.45 14.51
N ALA A 162 20.81 0.38 13.61
CA ALA A 162 20.86 1.26 12.45
C ALA A 162 19.68 1.01 11.50
N ALA A 163 19.37 -0.26 11.19
CA ALA A 163 18.23 -0.62 10.36
C ALA A 163 16.88 -0.24 11.03
N ASP A 164 16.75 -0.45 12.33
CA ASP A 164 15.59 -0.05 13.14
C ASP A 164 15.31 1.46 13.05
N ARG A 165 16.36 2.29 13.24
CA ARG A 165 16.25 3.75 13.09
C ARG A 165 15.83 4.21 11.70
N GLU A 166 16.07 3.42 10.66
CA GLU A 166 15.63 3.72 9.29
C GLU A 166 14.18 3.28 9.01
N ALA A 167 13.63 2.35 9.78
CA ALA A 167 12.30 1.78 9.53
C ALA A 167 11.16 2.78 9.79
N ALA A 168 11.18 3.45 10.95
CA ALA A 168 10.13 4.42 11.30
C ALA A 168 10.05 5.61 10.30
N PRO A 169 11.17 6.23 9.87
CA PRO A 169 11.13 7.25 8.82
C PRO A 169 10.60 6.75 7.47
N ALA A 170 10.89 5.50 7.08
CA ALA A 170 10.37 4.92 5.84
C ALA A 170 8.85 4.74 5.90
N ARG A 171 8.34 4.21 7.03
CA ARG A 171 6.90 4.08 7.30
C ARG A 171 6.20 5.43 7.27
N GLU A 172 6.77 6.45 7.93
CA GLU A 172 6.18 7.79 7.97
C GLU A 172 6.11 8.45 6.59
N LYS A 173 7.18 8.33 5.79
CA LYS A 173 7.18 8.83 4.40
C LYS A 173 6.09 8.17 3.56
N LEU A 174 5.93 6.86 3.67
CA LEU A 174 4.87 6.13 2.97
C LEU A 174 3.47 6.57 3.45
N PHE A 175 3.30 6.78 4.75
CA PHE A 175 2.03 7.28 5.29
C PHE A 175 1.70 8.67 4.71
N GLN A 176 2.64 9.61 4.68
CA GLN A 176 2.40 10.93 4.09
C GLN A 176 2.09 10.85 2.59
N ALA A 177 2.85 10.05 1.82
CA ALA A 177 2.58 9.84 0.40
C ALA A 177 1.19 9.23 0.16
N SER A 178 0.76 8.28 0.99
CA SER A 178 -0.59 7.70 0.86
C SER A 178 -1.69 8.74 1.10
N ARG A 179 -1.50 9.67 2.06
CA ARG A 179 -2.42 10.79 2.27
C ARG A 179 -2.50 11.70 1.06
N GLU A 180 -1.37 12.04 0.45
CA GLU A 180 -1.32 12.88 -0.75
C GLU A 180 -2.05 12.22 -1.93
N VAL A 181 -1.85 10.92 -2.15
CA VAL A 181 -2.56 10.15 -3.18
C VAL A 181 -4.07 10.13 -2.94
N LEU A 182 -4.52 9.98 -1.69
CA LEU A 182 -5.94 9.92 -1.35
C LEU A 182 -6.63 11.28 -1.46
N LEU A 183 -5.92 12.38 -1.15
CA LEU A 183 -6.43 13.74 -1.30
C LEU A 183 -6.51 14.19 -2.76
N SER A 184 -5.60 13.69 -3.60
CA SER A 184 -5.59 13.98 -5.02
C SER A 184 -6.79 13.32 -5.74
N PRO A 185 -7.53 14.04 -6.60
CA PRO A 185 -8.51 13.40 -7.46
C PRO A 185 -7.79 12.49 -8.47
N PRO A 186 -8.33 11.30 -8.79
CA PRO A 186 -7.72 10.44 -9.81
C PRO A 186 -7.81 11.15 -11.17
N ALA A 187 -6.65 11.50 -11.75
CA ALA A 187 -6.64 12.03 -13.11
C ALA A 187 -7.02 10.90 -14.09
N PRO A 188 -7.83 11.19 -15.13
CA PRO A 188 -7.97 10.24 -16.23
C PRO A 188 -6.58 10.02 -16.82
N ALA A 189 -6.19 8.75 -17.00
CA ALA A 189 -4.98 8.41 -17.73
C ALA A 189 -5.07 9.08 -19.11
N GLY A 190 -4.15 10.00 -19.39
CA GLY A 190 -4.01 10.64 -20.69
C GLY A 190 -3.55 9.66 -21.75
#